data_AF-A0A6G0NZZ7-F1
#
_entry.id   AF-A0A6G0NZZ7-F1
#
_cell.length_a   1.000
_cell.length_b   1.000
_cell.length_c   1.000
_cell.angle_alpha   90.00
_cell.angle_beta   90.00
_cell.angle_gamma   90.00
#
_symmetry.space_group_name_H-M   'P 1'
#
loop_
_entity.id
_entity.type
_entity.pdbx_description
1 polymer ?
#
loop_
_entity_poly.entity_id
_entity_poly.type
_entity_poly.pdbx_seq_one_letter_code
_entity_poly.pdbx_strand_id
1 'polypeptide(L)'
;MPNLDEAEQTKWRRFGEPPKKQRRKRKKRSTTRSPEATQESVMTISRMSQSQLTMSFVGNIGHKEKKRFQPAIARIFYAAGLPFRAIEVPRMRHALTSLQPDMERYLLPRKALAGHLLTEEYHLKKNELIARLRDEPIVGLVSDGWSSISKDMVVNYIVVSPLMHSLLWYTRRTANT
;
A
#
# COMPACT_ATOMS: atom_id res chain seq x y z
N MET A 1 -16.69 -4.04 -43.79
CA MET A 1 -16.68 -3.23 -42.56
C MET A 1 -18.13 -3.07 -42.11
N PRO A 2 -18.61 -3.82 -41.10
CA PRO A 2 -19.95 -3.60 -40.58
C PRO A 2 -19.95 -2.39 -39.67
N ASN A 3 -20.93 -1.52 -39.90
CA ASN A 3 -21.14 -0.21 -39.29
C ASN A 3 -21.70 -0.42 -37.87
N LEU A 4 -21.00 0.10 -36.86
CA LEU A 4 -21.45 0.06 -35.46
C LEU A 4 -22.41 1.23 -35.20
N ASP A 5 -23.54 0.88 -34.60
CA ASP A 5 -24.72 1.68 -34.29
C ASP A 5 -24.39 2.98 -33.50
N GLU A 6 -25.01 4.11 -33.87
CA GLU A 6 -24.76 5.45 -33.29
C GLU A 6 -25.01 5.52 -31.76
N ALA A 7 -25.78 4.57 -31.23
CA ALA A 7 -26.07 4.44 -29.81
C ALA A 7 -24.83 4.09 -28.96
N GLU A 8 -23.85 3.35 -29.51
CA GLU A 8 -22.64 2.94 -28.78
C GLU A 8 -21.61 4.07 -28.67
N GLN A 9 -21.57 5.01 -29.63
CA GLN A 9 -20.66 6.16 -29.61
C GLN A 9 -21.01 7.18 -28.50
N THR A 10 -22.27 7.20 -28.07
CA THR A 10 -22.76 8.19 -27.09
C THR A 10 -22.42 7.79 -25.65
N LYS A 11 -22.09 6.51 -25.40
CA LYS A 11 -21.78 5.99 -24.06
C LYS A 11 -20.37 6.37 -23.56
N TRP A 12 -19.45 6.70 -24.46
CA TRP A 12 -18.05 6.98 -24.14
C TRP A 12 -17.68 8.47 -23.99
N ARG A 13 -18.60 9.40 -24.27
CA ARG A 13 -18.35 10.86 -24.15
C ARG A 13 -18.42 11.44 -22.73
N ARG A 14 -18.49 10.63 -21.66
CA ARG A 14 -18.69 11.12 -20.28
C ARG A 14 -17.48 10.97 -19.33
N PHE A 15 -16.29 10.69 -19.83
CA PHE A 15 -15.09 10.54 -18.99
C PHE A 15 -13.99 11.58 -19.24
N GLY A 16 -14.33 12.75 -19.79
CA GLY A 16 -13.33 13.77 -20.19
C GLY A 16 -13.60 15.23 -19.82
N GLU A 17 -14.69 15.58 -19.14
CA GLU A 17 -14.94 17.00 -18.78
C GLU A 17 -14.54 17.31 -17.33
N PRO A 18 -13.77 18.39 -17.08
CA PRO A 18 -13.46 18.82 -15.72
C PRO A 18 -14.73 19.40 -15.04
N PRO A 19 -14.95 19.13 -13.74
CA PRO A 19 -16.15 19.62 -13.05
C PRO A 19 -16.14 21.15 -12.96
N LYS A 20 -17.21 21.78 -13.48
CA LYS A 20 -17.46 23.22 -13.40
C LYS A 20 -17.62 23.63 -11.92
N LYS A 21 -16.76 24.54 -11.43
CA LYS A 21 -16.82 25.12 -10.09
C LYS A 21 -18.11 25.93 -9.88
N GLN A 22 -19.10 25.37 -9.20
CA GLN A 22 -20.24 26.14 -8.69
C GLN A 22 -19.87 26.83 -7.37
N ARG A 23 -19.77 28.18 -7.41
CA ARG A 23 -19.68 29.04 -6.22
C ARG A 23 -20.98 28.93 -5.42
N ARG A 24 -20.97 28.22 -4.28
CA ARG A 24 -22.07 28.27 -3.30
C ARG A 24 -22.09 29.63 -2.62
N LYS A 25 -23.15 30.42 -2.85
CA LYS A 25 -23.43 31.69 -2.17
C LYS A 25 -23.74 31.44 -0.70
N ARG A 26 -22.99 32.11 0.19
CA ARG A 26 -23.14 32.11 1.65
C ARG A 26 -24.42 32.85 2.03
N LYS A 27 -25.42 32.14 2.56
CA LYS A 27 -26.68 32.74 3.04
C LYS A 27 -26.44 33.33 4.44
N LYS A 28 -26.37 34.66 4.53
CA LYS A 28 -26.42 35.45 5.77
C LYS A 28 -27.74 35.14 6.48
N ARG A 29 -27.69 34.73 7.75
CA ARG A 29 -28.86 34.72 8.64
C ARG A 29 -28.63 35.74 9.73
N SER A 30 -29.63 36.59 9.87
CA SER A 30 -29.68 37.82 10.65
C SER A 30 -29.76 37.57 12.16
N THR A 31 -29.20 38.54 12.86
CA THR A 31 -29.11 38.79 14.29
C THR A 31 -30.48 38.81 14.99
N THR A 32 -30.61 38.15 16.14
CA THR A 32 -31.60 38.51 17.16
C THR A 32 -30.96 38.31 18.53
N ARG A 33 -31.21 39.28 19.42
CA ARG A 33 -30.43 39.70 20.59
C ARG A 33 -30.35 38.66 21.74
N SER A 34 -29.23 38.71 22.45
CA SER A 34 -29.02 38.19 23.82
C SER A 34 -30.02 38.75 24.84
N PRO A 35 -30.14 38.06 25.98
CA PRO A 35 -29.75 38.70 27.23
C PRO A 35 -28.54 38.00 27.86
N GLU A 36 -27.69 38.85 28.42
CA GLU A 36 -26.51 38.55 29.22
C GLU A 36 -26.94 38.42 30.70
N ALA A 37 -26.43 37.40 31.41
CA ALA A 37 -25.75 37.56 32.71
C ALA A 37 -25.62 36.24 33.51
N THR A 38 -24.44 36.13 34.11
CA THR A 38 -24.08 35.46 35.37
C THR A 38 -23.45 34.06 35.31
N GLN A 39 -22.35 34.02 36.05
CA GLN A 39 -21.26 33.06 36.10
C GLN A 39 -21.59 31.84 36.97
N GLU A 40 -20.65 30.88 36.93
CA GLU A 40 -20.41 29.82 37.92
C GLU A 40 -21.35 28.61 37.91
N SER A 41 -20.83 27.48 37.43
CA SER A 41 -20.61 26.34 38.32
C SER A 41 -19.76 25.27 37.64
N VAL A 42 -18.59 25.05 38.23
CA VAL A 42 -17.72 23.91 38.00
C VAL A 42 -18.47 22.64 38.44
N MET A 43 -18.79 21.75 37.51
CA MET A 43 -19.08 20.36 37.84
C MET A 43 -18.22 19.43 36.99
N THR A 44 -17.06 19.13 37.55
CA THR A 44 -16.43 17.80 37.63
C THR A 44 -16.92 16.80 36.59
N ILE A 45 -16.31 16.82 35.40
CA ILE A 45 -16.32 15.66 34.52
C ILE A 45 -15.47 14.60 35.23
N SER A 46 -16.14 13.66 35.88
CA SER A 46 -15.53 12.46 36.43
C SER A 46 -14.71 11.80 35.33
N ARG A 47 -13.39 11.95 35.42
CA ARG A 47 -12.42 11.22 34.61
C ARG A 47 -12.54 9.77 35.08
N MET A 48 -13.41 9.01 34.43
CA MET A 48 -13.39 7.56 34.54
C MET A 48 -12.02 7.11 34.06
N SER A 49 -11.13 6.86 35.01
CA SER A 49 -9.88 6.18 34.79
C SER A 49 -10.25 4.76 34.37
N GLN A 50 -10.36 4.55 33.06
CA GLN A 50 -10.39 3.22 32.50
C GLN A 50 -8.99 2.66 32.71
N SER A 51 -8.81 1.96 33.83
CA SER A 51 -7.64 1.12 34.07
C SER A 51 -7.63 0.08 32.96
N GLN A 52 -6.89 0.37 31.90
CA GLN A 52 -6.45 -0.68 31.00
C GLN A 52 -5.63 -1.63 31.85
N LEU A 53 -6.12 -2.86 31.99
CA LEU A 53 -5.29 -3.98 32.39
C LEU A 53 -4.20 -4.10 31.32
N THR A 54 -3.10 -3.39 31.52
CA THR A 54 -1.83 -3.69 30.89
C THR A 54 -1.39 -5.03 31.44
N MET A 55 -1.86 -6.11 30.80
CA MET A 55 -1.12 -7.36 30.81
C MET A 55 0.26 -7.02 30.27
N SER A 56 1.20 -6.73 31.16
CA SER A 56 2.59 -6.56 30.80
C SER A 56 3.06 -7.95 30.37
N PHE A 57 2.95 -8.22 29.08
CA PHE A 57 3.66 -9.32 28.45
C PHE A 57 5.16 -8.95 28.52
N VAL A 58 5.74 -9.11 29.71
CA VAL A 58 7.15 -8.87 29.98
C VAL A 58 7.92 -10.08 29.46
N GLY A 59 8.05 -10.15 28.15
CA GLY A 59 9.15 -10.84 27.51
C GLY A 59 10.06 -9.78 26.95
N ASN A 60 11.25 -9.60 27.53
CA ASN A 60 12.29 -8.77 26.93
C ASN A 60 12.59 -9.34 25.54
N ILE A 61 12.09 -8.68 24.48
CA ILE A 61 12.24 -9.16 23.12
C ILE A 61 13.73 -9.14 22.76
N GLY A 62 14.33 -10.32 22.68
CA GLY A 62 15.75 -10.50 22.39
C GLY A 62 16.07 -10.18 20.93
N HIS A 63 17.35 -9.97 20.63
CA HIS A 63 17.85 -9.77 19.26
C HIS A 63 17.42 -10.89 18.28
N LYS A 64 17.18 -12.10 18.79
CA LYS A 64 16.71 -13.25 17.99
C LYS A 64 15.29 -13.06 17.46
N GLU A 65 14.40 -12.45 18.25
CA GLU A 65 13.01 -12.21 17.86
C GLU A 65 12.91 -11.05 16.87
N LYS A 66 13.75 -10.01 17.03
CA LYS A 66 13.91 -8.94 16.03
C LYS A 66 14.25 -9.50 14.64
N LYS A 67 15.21 -10.44 14.57
CA LYS A 67 15.62 -11.07 13.32
C LYS A 67 14.49 -11.85 12.62
N ARG A 68 13.44 -12.24 13.33
CA ARG A 68 12.27 -12.92 12.76
C ARG A 68 11.14 -11.96 12.41
N PHE A 69 10.89 -10.98 13.27
CA PHE A 69 9.77 -10.04 13.12
C PHE A 69 9.91 -9.15 11.88
N GLN A 70 11.10 -8.56 11.67
CA GLN A 70 11.31 -7.61 10.58
C GLN A 70 11.14 -8.24 9.19
N PRO A 71 11.76 -9.39 8.86
CA PRO A 71 11.50 -10.09 7.60
C PRO A 71 10.03 -10.51 7.44
N ALA A 72 9.35 -10.91 8.53
CA ALA A 72 7.95 -11.30 8.48
C ALA A 72 7.05 -10.13 8.04
N ILE A 73 7.24 -8.94 8.63
CA ILE A 73 6.53 -7.72 8.21
C ILE A 73 6.86 -7.39 6.75
N ALA A 74 8.14 -7.43 6.36
CA ALA A 74 8.54 -7.13 4.99
C ALA A 74 7.86 -8.04 3.96
N ARG A 75 7.77 -9.34 4.25
CA ARG A 75 7.06 -10.30 3.39
C ARG A 75 5.58 -9.97 3.21
N ILE A 76 4.89 -9.50 4.25
CA ILE A 76 3.50 -9.04 4.12
C ILE A 76 3.41 -7.89 3.12
N PHE A 77 4.32 -6.92 3.23
CA PHE A 77 4.34 -5.77 2.31
C PHE A 77 4.55 -6.19 0.85
N TYR A 78 5.49 -7.11 0.61
CA TYR A 78 5.79 -7.57 -0.75
C TYR A 78 4.68 -8.44 -1.31
N ALA A 79 4.17 -9.40 -0.53
CA ALA A 79 3.14 -10.33 -0.97
C ALA A 79 1.79 -9.63 -1.22
N ALA A 80 1.43 -8.67 -0.37
CA ALA A 80 0.18 -7.91 -0.51
C ALA A 80 0.30 -6.66 -1.39
N GLY A 81 1.48 -6.38 -1.96
CA GLY A 81 1.72 -5.20 -2.79
C GLY A 81 1.49 -3.88 -2.06
N LEU A 82 1.73 -3.84 -0.74
CA LEU A 82 1.47 -2.65 0.06
C LEU A 82 2.49 -1.55 -0.27
N PRO A 83 2.04 -0.29 -0.43
CA PRO A 83 2.95 0.84 -0.54
C PRO A 83 3.85 0.90 0.69
N PHE A 84 5.16 1.03 0.52
CA PHE A 84 6.10 1.04 1.65
C PHE A 84 5.84 2.18 2.64
N ARG A 85 5.16 3.26 2.21
CA ARG A 85 4.70 4.35 3.09
C ARG A 85 3.69 3.89 4.15
N ALA A 86 2.98 2.78 3.91
CA ALA A 86 1.97 2.28 4.84
C ALA A 86 2.55 1.96 6.23
N ILE A 87 3.82 1.55 6.34
CA ILE A 87 4.47 1.26 7.64
C ILE A 87 4.66 2.51 8.52
N GLU A 88 4.60 3.70 7.92
CA GLU A 88 4.76 4.99 8.61
C GLU A 88 3.39 5.61 8.97
N VAL A 89 2.28 5.04 8.48
CA VAL A 89 0.94 5.55 8.77
C VAL A 89 0.60 5.28 10.25
N PRO A 90 0.24 6.29 11.06
CA PRO A 90 0.01 6.10 12.50
C PRO A 90 -1.02 5.01 12.83
N ARG A 91 -2.10 4.91 12.04
CA ARG A 91 -3.11 3.86 12.22
C ARG A 91 -2.56 2.46 11.95
N MET A 92 -1.69 2.30 10.96
CA MET A 92 -1.03 1.02 10.66
C MET A 92 -0.08 0.64 11.80
N ARG A 93 0.75 1.59 12.25
CA ARG A 93 1.68 1.37 13.37
C ARG A 93 0.92 0.96 14.62
N HIS A 94 -0.13 1.70 14.96
CA HIS A 94 -0.99 1.37 16.10
C HIS A 94 -1.65 0.00 15.95
N ALA A 95 -2.14 -0.37 14.77
CA ALA A 95 -2.70 -1.71 14.56
C ALA A 95 -1.66 -2.81 14.82
N LEU A 96 -0.43 -2.63 14.31
CA LEU A 96 0.67 -3.59 14.49
C LEU A 96 1.18 -3.69 15.93
N THR A 97 0.99 -2.65 16.75
CA THR A 97 1.53 -2.59 18.12
C THR A 97 0.47 -2.50 19.20
N SER A 98 -0.82 -2.56 18.84
CA SER A 98 -1.95 -2.43 19.77
C SER A 98 -1.92 -3.45 20.91
N LEU A 99 -1.55 -4.69 20.61
CA LEU A 99 -1.44 -5.77 21.59
C LEU A 99 -0.09 -5.76 22.33
N GLN A 100 0.94 -5.16 21.75
CA GLN A 100 2.29 -5.11 22.32
C GLN A 100 3.01 -3.81 21.95
N PRO A 101 2.81 -2.73 22.73
CA PRO A 101 3.35 -1.41 22.41
C PRO A 101 4.89 -1.34 22.32
N ASP A 102 5.60 -2.19 23.07
CA ASP A 102 7.06 -2.26 23.03
C ASP A 102 7.61 -2.67 21.66
N MET A 103 6.78 -3.33 20.82
CA MET A 103 7.14 -3.69 19.44
C MET A 103 7.36 -2.49 18.53
N GLU A 104 6.87 -1.29 18.91
CA GLU A 104 6.98 -0.06 18.13
C GLU A 104 8.44 0.28 17.78
N ARG A 105 9.37 -0.02 18.70
CA ARG A 105 10.82 0.20 18.53
C ARG A 105 11.44 -0.71 17.48
N TYR A 106 10.77 -1.82 17.16
CA TYR A 106 11.22 -2.83 16.21
C TYR A 106 10.57 -2.67 14.83
N LEU A 107 9.57 -1.79 14.71
CA LEU A 107 9.00 -1.43 13.41
C LEU A 107 10.07 -0.86 12.48
N LEU A 108 9.99 -1.27 11.23
CA LEU A 108 10.96 -0.91 10.21
C LEU A 108 10.71 0.50 9.68
N PRO A 109 11.76 1.27 9.38
CA PRO A 109 11.61 2.45 8.55
C PRO A 109 11.31 2.01 7.11
N ARG A 110 10.59 2.85 6.36
CA ARG A 110 10.30 2.61 4.94
C ARG A 110 11.56 2.31 4.11
N LYS A 111 12.69 2.94 4.45
CA LYS A 111 13.98 2.72 3.78
C LYS A 111 14.50 1.28 3.93
N ALA A 112 14.20 0.60 5.05
CA ALA A 112 14.60 -0.79 5.24
C ALA A 112 13.77 -1.73 4.34
N LEU A 113 12.45 -1.48 4.23
CA LEU A 113 11.57 -2.18 3.30
C LEU A 113 11.96 -1.95 1.84
N ALA A 114 12.40 -0.75 1.47
CA ALA A 114 12.82 -0.44 0.10
C ALA A 114 14.30 -0.79 -0.18
N GLY A 115 15.01 -1.35 0.80
CA GLY A 115 16.45 -1.52 0.77
C GLY A 115 16.84 -2.98 0.98
N HIS A 116 17.70 -3.22 1.99
CA HIS A 116 18.29 -4.54 2.22
C HIS A 116 17.25 -5.67 2.35
N LEU A 117 16.10 -5.44 3.01
CA LEU A 117 15.08 -6.48 3.16
C LEU A 117 14.43 -6.87 1.84
N LEU A 118 14.28 -5.92 0.91
CA LEU A 118 13.75 -6.20 -0.41
C LEU A 118 14.78 -6.98 -1.24
N THR A 119 16.04 -6.57 -1.18
CA THR A 119 17.14 -7.25 -1.87
C THR A 119 17.32 -8.69 -1.37
N GLU A 120 17.30 -8.89 -0.05
CA GLU A 120 17.41 -10.23 0.56
C GLU A 120 16.25 -11.14 0.16
N GLU A 121 15.01 -10.67 0.28
CA GLU A 121 13.83 -11.46 -0.10
C GLU A 121 13.78 -11.70 -1.61
N TYR A 122 14.20 -10.73 -2.44
CA TYR A 122 14.34 -10.90 -3.88
C TYR A 122 15.32 -12.02 -4.22
N HIS A 123 16.52 -12.03 -3.63
CA HIS A 123 17.50 -13.08 -3.89
C HIS A 123 17.04 -14.45 -3.40
N LEU A 124 16.40 -14.52 -2.23
CA LEU A 124 15.78 -15.75 -1.73
C LEU A 124 14.75 -16.28 -2.72
N LYS A 125 13.79 -15.45 -3.13
CA LYS A 125 12.72 -15.85 -4.06
C LYS A 125 13.24 -16.18 -5.45
N LYS A 126 14.23 -15.43 -5.95
CA LYS A 126 14.91 -15.72 -7.21
C LYS A 126 15.60 -17.08 -7.18
N ASN A 127 16.31 -17.41 -6.10
CA ASN A 127 17.02 -18.69 -6.00
C ASN A 127 16.04 -19.86 -5.86
N GLU A 128 15.00 -19.71 -5.04
CA GLU A 128 13.90 -20.69 -4.93
C GLU A 128 13.26 -20.95 -6.30
N LEU A 129 13.02 -19.88 -7.06
CA LEU A 129 12.46 -19.97 -8.40
C LEU A 129 13.41 -20.64 -9.40
N ILE A 130 14.68 -20.27 -9.41
CA ILE A 130 15.69 -20.90 -10.30
C ILE A 130 15.79 -22.39 -10.01
N ALA A 131 15.73 -22.79 -8.74
CA ALA A 131 15.72 -24.21 -8.37
C ALA A 131 14.48 -24.91 -8.95
N ARG A 132 13.28 -24.35 -8.78
CA ARG A 132 12.05 -24.90 -9.36
C ARG A 132 12.09 -24.99 -10.89
N LEU A 133 12.58 -23.95 -11.57
CA LEU A 133 12.67 -23.93 -13.03
C LEU A 133 13.63 -24.97 -13.59
N ARG A 134 14.63 -25.44 -12.82
CA ARG A 134 15.54 -26.51 -13.25
C ARG A 134 14.84 -27.87 -13.30
N ASP A 135 13.88 -28.09 -12.42
CA ASP A 135 13.13 -29.35 -12.32
C ASP A 135 11.93 -29.37 -13.27
N GLU A 136 11.61 -28.23 -13.90
CA GLU A 136 10.43 -28.06 -14.74
C GLU A 136 10.70 -28.57 -16.18
N PRO A 137 9.91 -29.55 -16.68
CA PRO A 137 10.16 -30.16 -17.99
C PRO A 137 9.76 -29.26 -19.17
N ILE A 138 8.82 -28.33 -18.95
CA ILE A 138 8.26 -27.48 -20.00
C ILE A 138 8.24 -26.04 -19.48
N VAL A 139 9.08 -25.20 -20.07
CA VAL A 139 9.13 -23.76 -19.78
C VAL A 139 8.83 -22.99 -21.07
N GLY A 140 7.88 -22.07 -21.00
CA GLY A 140 7.58 -21.11 -22.05
C GLY A 140 8.14 -19.73 -21.71
N LEU A 141 8.60 -19.02 -22.73
CA LEU A 141 8.99 -17.61 -22.65
C LEU A 141 8.07 -16.79 -23.54
N VAL A 142 7.34 -15.86 -22.93
CA VAL A 142 6.44 -14.93 -23.62
C VAL A 142 7.06 -13.54 -23.56
N SER A 143 7.05 -12.80 -24.67
CA SER A 143 7.41 -11.39 -24.67
C SER A 143 6.23 -10.51 -25.06
N ASP A 144 5.96 -9.49 -24.25
CA ASP A 144 5.01 -8.42 -24.56
C ASP A 144 5.75 -7.09 -24.70
N GLY A 145 5.39 -6.31 -25.71
CA GLY A 145 6.05 -5.04 -26.01
C GLY A 145 5.06 -3.90 -26.14
N TRP A 146 5.38 -2.74 -25.57
CA TRP A 146 4.63 -1.50 -25.79
C TRP A 146 5.55 -0.28 -25.81
N SER A 147 5.06 0.81 -26.39
CA SER A 147 5.72 2.11 -26.32
C SER A 147 5.17 2.90 -25.13
N SER A 148 6.06 3.45 -24.31
CA SER A 148 5.71 4.32 -23.20
C SER A 148 5.34 5.73 -23.68
N ILE A 149 4.81 6.56 -22.77
CA ILE A 149 4.50 7.98 -23.04
C ILE A 149 5.76 8.78 -23.43
N SER A 150 6.93 8.39 -22.92
CA SER A 150 8.23 8.96 -23.28
C SER A 150 8.78 8.45 -24.62
N LYS A 151 8.01 7.65 -25.36
CA LYS A 151 8.43 6.96 -26.60
C LYS A 151 9.57 5.95 -26.42
N ASP A 152 9.86 5.56 -25.19
CA ASP A 152 10.74 4.41 -24.93
C ASP A 152 9.97 3.14 -25.24
N MET A 153 10.57 2.22 -25.99
CA MET A 153 10.07 0.87 -26.15
C MET A 153 10.32 0.08 -24.87
N VAL A 154 9.28 -0.55 -24.36
CA VAL A 154 9.32 -1.44 -23.20
C VAL A 154 8.98 -2.84 -23.67
N VAL A 155 9.83 -3.81 -23.37
CA VAL A 155 9.60 -5.23 -23.65
C VAL A 155 9.67 -5.98 -22.33
N ASN A 156 8.61 -6.66 -21.91
CA ASN A 156 8.76 -7.66 -20.86
C ASN A 156 8.99 -9.05 -21.41
N TYR A 157 9.59 -9.84 -20.55
CA TYR A 157 9.80 -11.26 -20.70
C TYR A 157 9.11 -11.94 -19.52
N ILE A 158 8.12 -12.77 -19.82
CA ILE A 158 7.31 -13.50 -18.86
C ILE A 158 7.63 -14.97 -19.03
N VAL A 159 8.04 -15.60 -17.93
CA VAL A 159 8.26 -17.05 -17.86
C VAL A 159 6.93 -17.70 -17.45
N VAL A 160 6.53 -18.72 -18.21
CA VAL A 160 5.31 -19.49 -17.96
C VAL A 160 5.66 -20.97 -17.89
N SER A 161 5.03 -21.70 -16.98
CA SER A 161 5.03 -23.17 -16.98
C SER A 161 3.66 -23.67 -16.49
N PRO A 162 3.23 -24.88 -16.87
CA PRO A 162 1.96 -25.44 -16.42
C PRO A 162 1.85 -25.62 -14.90
N LEU A 163 2.97 -25.79 -14.19
CA LEU A 163 3.00 -26.12 -12.76
C LEU A 163 3.33 -24.92 -11.86
N MET A 164 3.46 -23.72 -12.44
CA MET A 164 3.77 -22.50 -11.70
C MET A 164 2.92 -21.32 -12.18
N HIS A 165 2.78 -20.32 -11.31
CA HIS A 165 2.24 -19.04 -11.74
C HIS A 165 3.18 -18.38 -12.75
N SER A 166 2.61 -17.70 -13.75
CA SER A 166 3.37 -16.87 -14.69
C SER A 166 4.15 -15.79 -13.96
N LEU A 167 5.41 -15.58 -14.36
CA LEU A 167 6.31 -14.64 -13.69
C LEU A 167 6.90 -13.65 -14.67
N LEU A 168 6.79 -12.37 -14.34
CA LEU A 168 7.57 -11.32 -14.97
C LEU A 168 9.06 -11.53 -14.62
N TRP A 169 9.84 -11.97 -15.60
CA TRP A 169 11.26 -12.29 -15.42
C TRP A 169 12.15 -11.07 -15.58
N TYR A 170 11.89 -10.30 -16.64
CA TYR A 170 12.72 -9.15 -16.99
C TYR A 170 11.92 -8.14 -17.79
N THR A 171 12.20 -6.86 -17.56
CA THR A 171 11.69 -5.76 -18.40
C THR A 171 12.88 -5.03 -18.99
N ARG A 172 12.93 -4.95 -20.32
CA ARG A 172 13.90 -4.16 -21.06
C ARG A 172 13.27 -2.84 -21.48
N ARG A 173 14.01 -1.74 -21.35
CA ARG A 173 13.66 -0.45 -21.96
C ARG A 173 14.71 -0.08 -22.98
N THR A 174 14.27 0.34 -24.15
CA THR A 174 15.12 0.84 -25.23
C THR A 174 14.63 2.23 -25.62
N ALA A 175 15.52 3.22 -25.57
CA ALA A 175 15.23 4.53 -26.12
C ALA A 175 15.16 4.41 -27.65
N ASN A 176 14.20 5.08 -28.28
CA ASN A 176 14.24 5.28 -29.73
C ASN A 176 15.36 6.28 -30.03
N THR A 177 16.54 5.76 -30.37
CA THR A 177 17.61 6.53 -31.04
C THR A 177 17.21 6.88 -32.46
#